data_AF-A0A6I1QSM0-F1
#
_entry.id   AF-A0A6I1QSM0-F1
#
_cell.length_a   1.000
_cell.length_b   1.000
_cell.length_c   1.000
_cell.angle_alpha   90.00
_cell.angle_beta   90.00
_cell.angle_gamma   90.00
#
_symmetry.space_group_name_H-M   'P 1'
#
loop_
_entity.id
_entity.type
_entity.pdbx_description
1 polymer ?
#
loop_
_entity_poly.entity_id
_entity_poly.type
_entity_poly.pdbx_seq_one_letter_code
_entity_poly.pdbx_strand_id
1 'polypeptide(L)' 'MTSSELRENRKIYGLTQVQLAELMAVSPNTVARWERGEVPIQQGLCRLAFRVLELERNKRSGQ' A
#
# COMPACT_ATOMS: atom_id res chain seq x y z
N MET A 1 2.14 0.86 11.26
CA MET A 1 1.09 0.50 10.28
C MET A 1 0.46 -0.82 10.71
N THR A 2 -0.83 -0.84 10.96
CA THR A 2 -1.63 -2.04 11.24
C THR A 2 -2.18 -2.64 9.94
N SER A 3 -2.72 -3.86 10.02
CA SER A 3 -3.40 -4.51 8.89
C SER A 3 -4.61 -3.71 8.38
N SER A 4 -5.36 -3.08 9.28
CA SER A 4 -6.48 -2.20 8.90
C SER A 4 -5.98 -0.94 8.20
N GLU A 5 -4.95 -0.30 8.76
CA GLU A 5 -4.36 0.91 8.17
C GLU A 5 -3.81 0.64 6.77
N LEU A 6 -3.18 -0.52 6.53
CA LEU A 6 -2.71 -0.92 5.20
C LEU A 6 -3.88 -1.03 4.21
N ARG A 7 -4.96 -1.72 4.63
CA ARG A 7 -6.15 -1.94 3.81
C ARG A 7 -6.88 -0.63 3.50
N GLU A 8 -6.98 0.25 4.48
CA GLU A 8 -7.59 1.57 4.32
C GLU A 8 -6.78 2.44 3.37
N ASN A 9 -5.47 2.55 3.57
CA ASN A 9 -4.60 3.31 2.65
C ASN A 9 -4.70 2.78 1.22
N ARG A 10 -4.65 1.46 1.03
CA ARG A 10 -4.84 0.86 -0.29
C ARG A 10 -6.15 1.31 -0.96
N LYS A 11 -7.26 1.28 -0.22
CA LYS A 11 -8.57 1.70 -0.70
C LYS A 11 -8.64 3.20 -0.99
N ILE A 12 -8.02 4.04 -0.16
CA ILE A 12 -7.93 5.50 -0.37
C ILE A 12 -7.26 5.83 -1.70
N TYR A 13 -6.23 5.08 -2.07
CA TYR A 13 -5.54 5.22 -3.36
C TYR A 13 -6.20 4.46 -4.51
N GLY A 14 -7.37 3.82 -4.29
CA GLY A 14 -8.09 3.09 -5.33
C GLY A 14 -7.39 1.83 -5.84
N LEU A 15 -6.45 1.27 -5.07
CA LEU A 15 -5.63 0.14 -5.49
C LEU A 15 -6.31 -1.21 -5.16
N THR A 16 -6.16 -2.18 -6.05
CA THR A 16 -6.39 -3.60 -5.75
C THR A 16 -5.23 -4.19 -4.95
N GLN A 17 -5.42 -5.35 -4.32
CA GLN A 17 -4.31 -6.05 -3.63
C GLN A 17 -3.17 -6.41 -4.59
N VAL A 18 -3.49 -6.74 -5.85
CA VAL A 18 -2.52 -7.04 -6.91
C VAL A 18 -1.69 -5.80 -7.25
N GLN A 19 -2.34 -4.67 -7.52
CA GLN A 19 -1.63 -3.42 -7.84
C GLN A 19 -0.75 -2.94 -6.68
N LEU A 20 -1.23 -3.09 -5.44
CA LEU A 20 -0.43 -2.78 -4.27
C LEU A 20 0.79 -3.70 -4.15
N ALA A 21 0.64 -4.97 -4.50
CA ALA A 21 1.74 -5.94 -4.48
C ALA A 21 2.79 -5.64 -5.56
N GLU A 22 2.34 -5.27 -6.76
CA GLU A 22 3.19 -4.83 -7.87
C GLU A 22 4.01 -3.60 -7.48
N LEU A 23 3.37 -2.58 -6.90
CA LEU A 23 4.05 -1.36 -6.41
C LEU A 23 5.12 -1.66 -5.36
N MET A 24 4.91 -2.69 -4.54
CA MET A 24 5.81 -3.10 -3.47
C MET A 24 6.77 -4.23 -3.87
N ALA A 25 6.73 -4.71 -5.11
CA ALA A 25 7.52 -5.85 -5.59
C ALA A 25 7.38 -7.11 -4.70
N VAL A 26 6.15 -7.40 -4.23
CA VAL A 26 5.80 -8.60 -3.46
C VAL A 26 4.72 -9.41 -4.16
N SER A 27 4.45 -10.62 -3.69
CA SER A 27 3.31 -11.40 -4.22
C SER A 27 1.96 -10.82 -3.76
N PRO A 28 0.88 -10.92 -4.55
CA PRO A 28 -0.47 -10.55 -4.11
C PRO A 28 -0.91 -11.27 -2.84
N ASN A 29 -0.49 -12.54 -2.67
CA ASN A 29 -0.76 -13.30 -1.47
C ASN A 29 -0.09 -12.67 -0.23
N THR A 30 1.11 -12.10 -0.37
CA THR A 30 1.79 -11.38 0.73
C THR A 30 0.92 -10.22 1.22
N VAL A 31 0.38 -9.41 0.31
CA VAL A 31 -0.53 -8.30 0.66
C VAL A 31 -1.81 -8.81 1.32
N ALA A 32 -2.40 -9.88 0.79
CA ALA A 32 -3.61 -10.46 1.35
C ALA A 32 -3.39 -10.96 2.80
N ARG A 33 -2.24 -11.59 3.08
CA ARG A 33 -1.85 -12.05 4.43
C ARG A 33 -1.56 -10.88 5.37
N TRP A 34 -0.95 -9.81 4.88
CA TRP A 34 -0.76 -8.56 5.64
C TRP A 34 -2.09 -7.94 6.05
N GLU A 35 -3.05 -7.82 5.13
CA GLU A 35 -4.37 -7.24 5.43
C GLU A 35 -5.22 -8.10 6.38
N ARG A 36 -4.98 -9.42 6.42
CA ARG A 36 -5.63 -10.33 7.39
C ARG A 36 -4.88 -10.43 8.73
N GLY A 37 -3.71 -9.82 8.85
CA GLY A 37 -2.88 -9.89 10.07
C GLY A 37 -2.23 -11.26 10.30
N GLU A 38 -2.12 -12.08 9.26
CA GLU A 38 -1.53 -13.43 9.36
C GLU A 38 0.00 -13.40 9.43
N VAL A 39 0.63 -12.34 8.89
CA VAL A 39 2.07 -12.14 8.95
C VAL A 39 2.41 -10.67 9.19
N PRO A 40 3.58 -10.37 9.81
CA PRO A 40 4.00 -9.00 10.04
C PRO A 40 4.16 -8.19 8.74
N ILE A 41 3.70 -6.94 8.79
CA ILE A 41 3.81 -5.98 7.70
C ILE A 41 5.24 -5.44 7.62
N GLN A 42 5.80 -5.35 6.42
CA GLN A 42 7.06 -4.65 6.18
C GLN A 42 6.86 -3.13 6.22
N GLN A 43 6.84 -2.56 7.43
CA GLN A 43 6.46 -1.17 7.65
C GLN A 43 7.26 -0.15 6.84
N GLY A 44 8.56 -0.37 6.63
CA GLY A 44 9.41 0.52 5.83
C GLY A 44 8.99 0.57 4.37
N LEU A 45 8.73 -0.60 3.77
CA LEU A 45 8.30 -0.71 2.38
C LEU A 45 6.94 -0.04 2.15
N CYS A 46 5.95 -0.33 3.01
CA CYS A 46 4.64 0.30 2.92
C CYS A 46 4.72 1.83 3.08
N ARG A 47 5.52 2.32 4.04
CA ARG A 47 5.71 3.77 4.25
C ARG A 47 6.27 4.45 3.00
N LEU A 48 7.30 3.87 2.38
CA LEU A 48 7.90 4.42 1.16
C LEU A 48 6.91 4.40 -0.01
N ALA A 49 6.21 3.27 -0.22
CA ALA A 49 5.24 3.13 -1.29
C ALA A 49 4.13 4.20 -1.20
N PHE A 50 3.52 4.37 -0.02
CA PHE A 50 2.47 5.39 0.15
C PHE A 50 3.01 6.81 0.09
N ARG A 51 4.26 7.06 0.50
CA ARG A 51 4.89 8.37 0.34
C ARG A 51 5.07 8.74 -1.13
N VAL A 52 5.45 7.79 -1.97
CA VAL A 52 5.57 8.01 -3.43
C VAL A 52 4.20 8.35 -4.02
N LEU A 53 3.16 7.57 -3.71
CA LEU A 53 1.80 7.82 -4.19
C LEU A 53 1.25 9.19 -3.75
N GLU A 54 1.52 9.60 -2.52
CA GLU A 54 1.15 10.92 -2.01
C GLU A 54 1.81 12.05 -2.83
N LEU A 55 3.11 11.93 -3.10
CA LEU A 55 3.84 12.92 -3.88
C LEU A 55 3.35 12.99 -5.33
N GLU A 56 3.03 11.86 -5.96
CA GLU A 56 2.47 11.82 -7.31
C GLU A 56 1.09 12.47 -7.39
N ARG A 57 0.24 12.23 -6.38
CA ARG A 57 -1.08 12.86 -6.28
C ARG A 57 -0.95 14.38 -6.14
N ASN A 58 -0.05 14.86 -5.28
CA ASN A 58 0.14 16.30 -5.04
C ASN A 58 0.66 17.04 -6.29
N LYS A 59 1.51 16.40 -7.09
CA LYS A 59 1.95 16.97 -8.39
C LYS A 59 0.78 17.19 -9.35
N ARG A 60 -0.17 16.25 -9.39
CA ARG A 60 -1.34 16.32 -10.29
C ARG A 60 -2.39 17.35 -9.85
N SER A 61 -2.43 17.70 -8.57
CA SER A 61 -3.38 18.69 -8.03
C SER A 61 -2.88 20.13 -8.12
N GLY A 62 -1.58 20.34 -8.39
CA GLY A 62 -0.96 21.67 -8.52
C GLY A 62 -0.73 22.12 -9.97
N GLN A 63 -1.35 21.46 -10.94
CA GLN A 63 -1.22 21.73 -12.38
C GLN A 63 -2.58 22.01 -13.02
#